data_AF-A2Z7B8-F1
#
_entry.id   AF-A2Z7B8-F1
#
_cell.length_a   1.000
_cell.length_b   1.000
_cell.length_c   1.000
_cell.angle_alpha   90.00
_cell.angle_beta   90.00
_cell.angle_gamma   90.00
#
_symmetry.space_group_name_H-M   'P 1'
#
loop_
_entity.id
_entity.type
_entity.pdbx_description
1 polymer ?
#
loop_
_entity_poly.entity_id
_entity_poly.type
_entity_poly.pdbx_seq_one_letter_code
_entity_poly.pdbx_strand_id
1 'polypeptide(L)'
;MADSAAAGGVRGGEATAPEEEKKKMMVRLPQAEVDWILAQERERACDPEDFAGLRTIDRRESVMAEEEIEETRAILLATAALRAAAGDAFAEYQAEVRAAVESRGYYEVDGDYLAVRAQRQARLEEDWAELFADFELSDCEEDNQEEEEEEDTGIQLKPTADEHHS
;
A
#
# COMPACT_ATOMS: atom_id res chain seq x y z
N MET A 1 -30.79 -5.27 71.62
CA MET A 1 -30.35 -6.58 71.09
C MET A 1 -30.34 -6.43 69.57
N ALA A 2 -29.26 -6.57 68.83
CA ALA A 2 -27.85 -6.77 69.14
C ALA A 2 -27.05 -6.24 67.93
N ASP A 3 -25.85 -5.76 68.22
CA ASP A 3 -24.76 -5.40 67.31
C ASP A 3 -24.40 -6.49 66.29
N SER A 4 -23.92 -6.07 65.11
CA SER A 4 -22.73 -6.68 64.51
C SER A 4 -22.05 -5.74 63.52
N ALA A 5 -20.84 -5.35 63.91
CA ALA A 5 -19.81 -4.73 63.12
C ALA A 5 -19.03 -5.77 62.29
N ALA A 6 -18.54 -5.36 61.12
CA ALA A 6 -17.29 -5.82 60.51
C ALA A 6 -16.81 -4.68 59.59
N ALA A 7 -15.75 -3.93 59.96
CA ALA A 7 -14.36 -4.24 59.62
C ALA A 7 -14.22 -4.45 58.09
N GLY A 8 -13.64 -3.52 57.33
CA GLY A 8 -12.30 -2.98 57.50
C GLY A 8 -11.47 -3.48 56.32
N GLY A 9 -10.99 -2.57 55.47
CA GLY A 9 -10.23 -2.95 54.29
C GLY A 9 -9.94 -1.80 53.34
N VAL A 10 -9.22 -0.78 53.82
CA VAL A 10 -8.45 0.11 52.94
C VAL A 10 -7.38 -0.75 52.26
N ARG A 11 -7.54 -0.99 50.96
CA ARG A 11 -6.55 -1.58 50.05
C ARG A 11 -7.00 -1.23 48.64
N GLY A 12 -6.27 -0.52 47.82
CA GLY A 12 -5.08 0.28 47.98
C GLY A 12 -5.14 1.20 46.76
N GLY A 13 -4.85 2.48 46.95
CA GLY A 13 -4.55 3.34 45.82
C GLY A 13 -3.33 2.76 45.14
N GLU A 14 -3.54 2.03 44.05
CA GLU A 14 -2.52 1.94 43.02
C GLU A 14 -2.52 3.31 42.38
N ALA A 15 -1.81 4.23 43.03
CA ALA A 15 -1.16 5.31 42.33
C ALA A 15 -0.30 4.59 41.29
N THR A 16 -0.82 4.50 40.07
CA THR A 16 -0.01 4.31 38.90
C THR A 16 1.06 5.38 39.00
N ALA A 17 2.26 4.95 39.41
CA ALA A 17 3.44 5.77 39.33
C ALA A 17 3.43 6.38 37.93
N PRO A 18 3.77 7.67 37.77
CA PRO A 18 4.03 8.18 36.43
C PRO A 18 5.07 7.23 35.85
N GLU A 19 4.66 6.45 34.84
CA GLU A 19 5.59 5.73 33.99
C GLU A 19 6.57 6.81 33.58
N GLU A 20 7.79 6.76 34.13
CA GLU A 20 8.82 7.71 33.76
C GLU A 20 8.90 7.61 32.25
N GLU A 21 8.40 8.65 31.58
CA GLU A 21 8.53 8.81 30.13
C GLU A 21 10.02 8.79 29.87
N LYS A 22 10.55 7.59 29.64
CA LYS A 22 11.91 7.39 29.18
C LYS A 22 11.96 8.19 27.90
N LYS A 23 12.60 9.35 27.95
CA LYS A 23 12.77 10.25 26.82
C LYS A 23 13.19 9.38 25.64
N LYS A 24 12.28 9.16 24.71
CA LYS A 24 12.58 8.38 23.52
C LYS A 24 13.74 9.07 22.84
N MET A 25 14.83 8.34 22.66
CA MET A 25 16.01 8.91 22.04
C MET A 25 15.66 9.17 20.58
N MET A 26 15.66 10.44 20.16
CA MET A 26 15.41 10.78 18.77
C MET A 26 16.69 10.52 17.95
N VAL A 27 16.53 9.97 16.75
CA VAL A 27 17.62 9.67 15.82
C VAL A 27 17.32 10.35 14.50
N ARG A 28 18.36 10.95 13.89
CA ARG A 28 18.24 11.59 12.58
C ARG A 28 18.12 10.53 11.49
N LEU A 29 17.14 10.70 10.62
CA LEU A 29 16.96 9.85 9.46
C LEU A 29 18.07 10.14 8.42
N PRO A 30 18.64 9.13 7.74
CA PRO A 30 19.57 9.36 6.64
C PRO A 30 18.95 10.21 5.54
N GLN A 31 19.72 11.14 4.95
CA GLN A 31 19.19 12.05 3.92
C GLN A 31 18.63 11.30 2.71
N ALA A 32 19.27 10.20 2.29
CA ALA A 32 18.77 9.37 1.20
C ALA A 32 17.36 8.80 1.46
N GLU A 33 17.02 8.53 2.73
CA GLU A 33 15.71 8.05 3.13
C GLU A 33 14.68 9.17 3.14
N VAL A 34 15.07 10.36 3.62
CA VAL A 34 14.25 11.58 3.54
C VAL A 34 13.92 11.90 2.08
N ASP A 35 14.92 11.88 1.20
CA ASP A 35 14.74 12.15 -0.22
C ASP A 35 13.82 11.10 -0.87
N TRP A 36 14.00 9.82 -0.50
CA TRP A 36 13.12 8.74 -0.97
C TRP A 36 11.67 8.92 -0.52
N ILE A 37 11.43 9.29 0.75
CA ILE A 37 10.09 9.58 1.29
C ILE A 37 9.44 10.73 0.51
N LEU A 38 10.17 11.82 0.27
CA LEU A 38 9.65 13.00 -0.41
C LEU A 38 9.46 12.79 -1.93
N ALA A 39 10.21 11.85 -2.52
CA ALA A 39 10.08 11.48 -3.92
C ALA A 39 8.90 10.53 -4.20
N GLN A 40 8.31 9.90 -3.18
CA GLN A 40 7.14 9.04 -3.38
C GLN A 40 5.96 9.86 -3.88
N GLU A 41 5.43 9.48 -5.05
CA GLU A 41 4.18 10.04 -5.55
C GLU A 41 3.01 9.50 -4.73
N ARG A 42 2.15 10.40 -4.26
CA ARG A 42 0.86 10.01 -3.69
C ARG A 42 -0.01 9.50 -4.82
N GLU A 43 -0.41 8.24 -4.70
CA GLU A 43 -1.45 7.70 -5.55
C GLU A 43 -2.72 8.54 -5.42
N ARG A 44 -3.35 8.88 -6.55
CA ARG A 44 -4.56 9.71 -6.51
C ARG A 44 -5.60 9.02 -5.62
N ALA A 45 -6.22 9.82 -4.75
CA ALA A 45 -7.40 9.39 -4.03
C ALA A 45 -8.41 8.86 -5.06
N CYS A 46 -8.72 7.59 -4.96
CA CYS A 46 -9.82 6.97 -5.69
C CYS A 46 -11.01 6.95 -4.74
N ASP A 47 -12.19 7.25 -5.26
CA ASP A 47 -13.41 6.98 -4.52
C ASP A 47 -13.46 5.46 -4.23
N PRO A 48 -13.81 5.04 -3.00
CA PRO A 48 -13.97 3.63 -2.68
C PRO A 48 -14.91 2.89 -3.64
N GLU A 49 -15.96 3.54 -4.15
CA GLU A 49 -16.90 2.96 -5.13
C GLU A 49 -16.29 2.86 -6.54
N ASP A 50 -15.30 3.70 -6.86
CA ASP A 50 -14.59 3.68 -8.15
C ASP A 50 -13.41 2.70 -8.18
N PHE A 51 -13.17 1.99 -7.06
CA PHE A 51 -12.08 1.03 -6.94
C PHE A 51 -12.20 -0.02 -8.06
N ALA A 52 -11.16 -0.16 -8.89
CA ALA A 52 -11.20 -0.97 -10.12
C ALA A 52 -11.60 -2.45 -9.87
N GLY A 53 -11.33 -2.96 -8.66
CA GLY A 53 -11.78 -4.28 -8.24
C GLY A 53 -13.31 -4.43 -8.20
N LEU A 54 -14.04 -3.39 -7.77
CA LEU A 54 -15.51 -3.43 -7.69
C LEU A 54 -16.15 -3.56 -9.08
N ARG A 55 -15.67 -2.79 -10.06
CA ARG A 55 -16.10 -2.92 -11.46
C ARG A 55 -15.90 -4.33 -12.03
N THR A 56 -14.89 -5.05 -11.55
CA THR A 56 -14.59 -6.41 -11.97
C THR A 56 -15.57 -7.42 -11.37
N ILE A 57 -15.99 -7.21 -10.11
CA ILE A 57 -17.01 -8.03 -9.46
C ILE A 57 -18.38 -7.77 -10.07
N ASP A 58 -18.76 -6.52 -10.31
CA ASP A 58 -20.03 -6.16 -10.96
C ASP A 58 -20.20 -6.87 -12.31
N ARG A 59 -19.08 -7.04 -13.04
CA ARG A 59 -19.07 -7.77 -14.32
C ARG A 59 -19.22 -9.30 -14.14
N ARG A 60 -18.80 -9.85 -13.00
CA ARG A 60 -18.78 -11.29 -12.70
C ARG A 60 -19.95 -11.77 -11.85
N GLU A 61 -20.84 -10.89 -11.41
CA GLU A 61 -22.01 -11.23 -10.56
C GLU A 61 -22.83 -12.39 -11.13
N SER A 62 -22.98 -12.47 -12.45
CA SER A 62 -23.74 -13.55 -13.10
C SER A 62 -23.17 -14.96 -12.92
N VAL A 63 -21.92 -15.10 -12.45
CA VAL A 63 -21.17 -16.36 -12.38
C VAL A 63 -20.72 -16.72 -10.97
N MET A 64 -20.99 -15.87 -9.98
CA MET A 64 -20.63 -16.08 -8.57
C MET A 64 -21.88 -16.27 -7.71
N ALA A 65 -21.74 -16.94 -6.57
CA ALA A 65 -22.84 -16.98 -5.61
C ALA A 65 -23.04 -15.59 -4.95
N GLU A 66 -24.28 -15.25 -4.59
CA GLU A 66 -24.61 -13.96 -3.97
C GLU A 66 -23.77 -13.68 -2.71
N GLU A 67 -23.58 -14.70 -1.87
CA GLU A 67 -22.77 -14.61 -0.65
C GLU A 67 -21.30 -14.31 -0.96
N GLU A 68 -20.73 -14.95 -2.00
CA GLU A 68 -19.35 -14.70 -2.44
C GLU A 68 -19.18 -13.29 -3.03
N ILE A 69 -20.21 -12.78 -3.72
CA ILE A 69 -20.24 -11.41 -4.26
C ILE A 69 -20.24 -10.40 -3.12
N GLU A 70 -21.11 -10.59 -2.12
CA GLU A 70 -21.21 -9.72 -0.96
C GLU A 70 -19.91 -9.70 -0.16
N GLU A 71 -19.33 -10.87 0.13
CA GLU A 71 -18.05 -10.99 0.84
C GLU A 71 -16.92 -10.30 0.07
N THR A 72 -16.81 -10.56 -1.24
CA THR A 72 -15.75 -9.96 -2.06
C THR A 72 -15.92 -8.44 -2.15
N ARG A 73 -17.14 -7.93 -2.31
CA ARG A 73 -17.41 -6.48 -2.29
C ARG A 73 -17.03 -5.86 -0.95
N ALA A 74 -17.35 -6.52 0.16
CA ALA A 74 -16.99 -6.04 1.50
C ALA A 74 -15.46 -5.92 1.65
N ILE A 75 -14.70 -6.93 1.22
CA ILE A 75 -13.23 -6.93 1.24
C ILE A 75 -12.67 -5.79 0.36
N LEU A 76 -13.20 -5.60 -0.84
CA LEU A 76 -12.74 -4.56 -1.76
C LEU A 76 -13.01 -3.15 -1.23
N LEU A 77 -14.19 -2.91 -0.66
CA LEU A 77 -14.54 -1.63 -0.03
C LEU A 77 -13.65 -1.36 1.19
N ALA A 78 -13.42 -2.36 2.05
CA ALA A 78 -12.53 -2.24 3.20
C ALA A 78 -11.08 -1.93 2.75
N THR A 79 -10.62 -2.59 1.68
CA THR A 79 -9.29 -2.36 1.10
C THR A 79 -9.17 -0.94 0.54
N ALA A 80 -10.19 -0.46 -0.19
CA ALA A 80 -10.19 0.89 -0.73
C ALA A 80 -10.17 1.94 0.37
N ALA A 81 -10.95 1.75 1.44
CA ALA A 81 -10.96 2.63 2.61
C ALA A 81 -9.60 2.64 3.32
N LEU A 82 -8.96 1.47 3.50
CA LEU A 82 -7.63 1.37 4.09
C LEU A 82 -6.58 2.08 3.24
N ARG A 83 -6.64 1.93 1.91
CA ARG A 83 -5.73 2.60 0.97
C ARG A 83 -5.87 4.11 1.04
N ALA A 84 -7.10 4.62 1.08
CA ALA A 84 -7.36 6.06 1.21
C ALA A 84 -6.79 6.61 2.53
N ALA A 85 -7.09 5.95 3.66
CA ALA A 85 -6.60 6.37 4.97
C ALA A 85 -5.06 6.34 5.06
N ALA A 86 -4.42 5.30 4.49
CA ALA A 86 -2.97 5.21 4.43
C ALA A 86 -2.36 6.32 3.56
N GLY A 87 -2.99 6.65 2.43
CA GLY A 87 -2.57 7.74 1.56
C GLY A 87 -2.66 9.12 2.23
N ASP A 88 -3.68 9.35 3.03
CA ASP A 88 -3.85 10.61 3.76
C ASP A 88 -2.84 10.71 4.93
N ALA A 89 -2.68 9.65 5.71
CA ALA A 89 -1.66 9.59 6.77
C ALA A 89 -0.24 9.78 6.21
N PHE A 90 0.04 9.20 5.04
CA PHE A 90 1.34 9.38 4.38
C PHE A 90 1.54 10.83 3.87
N ALA A 91 0.48 11.49 3.41
CA ALA A 91 0.55 12.90 3.00
C ALA A 91 0.86 13.82 4.19
N GLU A 92 0.23 13.58 5.35
CA GLU A 92 0.55 14.28 6.59
C GLU A 92 2.01 14.07 6.98
N TYR A 93 2.49 12.82 6.92
CA TYR A 93 3.88 12.48 7.19
C TYR A 93 4.85 13.19 6.22
N GLN A 94 4.59 13.17 4.91
CA GLN A 94 5.41 13.90 3.93
C GLN A 94 5.42 15.41 4.19
N ALA A 95 4.30 15.99 4.62
CA ALA A 95 4.23 17.40 4.98
C ALA A 95 5.07 17.72 6.22
N GLU A 96 5.02 16.85 7.24
CA GLU A 96 5.84 16.95 8.44
C GLU A 96 7.33 16.87 8.12
N VAL A 97 7.74 15.87 7.33
CA VAL A 97 9.12 15.69 6.87
C VAL A 97 9.60 16.93 6.11
N ARG A 98 8.79 17.46 5.19
CA ARG A 98 9.12 18.67 4.43
C ARG A 98 9.33 19.88 5.35
N ALA A 99 8.41 20.11 6.29
CA ALA A 99 8.52 21.23 7.23
C ALA A 99 9.75 21.12 8.15
N ALA A 100 10.10 19.90 8.58
CA ALA A 100 11.29 19.65 9.39
C ALA A 100 12.58 19.90 8.60
N VAL A 101 12.65 19.43 7.35
CA VAL A 101 13.79 19.65 6.47
C VAL A 101 13.95 21.14 6.15
N GLU A 102 12.86 21.87 5.88
CA GLU A 102 12.90 23.31 5.63
C GLU A 102 13.37 24.12 6.85
N SER A 103 12.99 23.68 8.06
CA SER A 103 13.31 24.42 9.30
C SER A 103 14.66 24.06 9.92
N ARG A 104 15.08 22.78 9.86
CA ARG A 104 16.28 22.27 10.55
C ARG A 104 17.31 21.64 9.61
N GLY A 105 16.92 21.32 8.37
CA GLY A 105 17.75 20.63 7.39
C GLY A 105 17.77 19.10 7.52
N TYR A 106 16.99 18.52 8.43
CA TYR A 106 16.92 17.07 8.66
C TYR A 106 15.59 16.68 9.34
N TYR A 107 15.25 15.39 9.29
CA TYR A 107 14.10 14.80 10.00
C TYR A 107 14.57 13.86 11.11
N GLU A 108 13.85 13.84 12.23
CA GLU A 108 14.14 13.00 13.40
C GLU A 108 12.99 12.04 13.66
N VAL A 109 13.33 10.80 14.03
CA VAL A 109 12.38 9.74 14.39
C VAL A 109 12.75 9.14 15.74
N ASP A 110 11.82 8.39 16.35
CA ASP A 110 12.11 7.60 17.55
C ASP A 110 13.29 6.64 17.30
N GLY A 111 14.14 6.42 18.30
CA GLY A 111 15.38 5.66 18.13
C GLY A 111 15.20 4.18 17.86
N ASP A 112 14.00 3.65 18.08
CA ASP A 112 13.57 2.31 17.71
C ASP A 112 12.87 2.27 16.33
N TYR A 113 12.68 3.39 15.65
CA TYR A 113 11.94 3.49 14.38
C TYR A 113 12.41 2.46 13.35
N LEU A 114 13.72 2.37 13.11
CA LEU A 114 14.28 1.42 12.14
C LEU A 114 14.09 -0.04 12.58
N ALA A 115 14.15 -0.32 13.88
CA ALA A 115 13.92 -1.66 14.41
C ALA A 115 12.44 -2.06 14.28
N VAL A 116 11.52 -1.15 14.61
CA VAL A 116 10.07 -1.34 14.45
C VAL A 116 9.71 -1.50 12.97
N ARG A 117 10.31 -0.70 12.09
CA ARG A 117 10.13 -0.81 10.63
C ARG A 117 10.60 -2.18 10.12
N ALA A 118 11.80 -2.62 10.51
CA ALA A 118 12.33 -3.92 10.12
C ALA A 118 11.44 -5.07 10.62
N GLN A 119 10.92 -4.98 11.85
CA GLN A 119 9.98 -5.97 12.38
C GLN A 119 8.67 -6.02 11.58
N ARG A 120 8.10 -4.86 11.21
CA ARG A 120 6.89 -4.80 10.39
C ARG A 120 7.12 -5.39 9.00
N GLN A 121 8.27 -5.08 8.40
CA GLN A 121 8.66 -5.63 7.10
C GLN A 121 8.80 -7.16 7.15
N ALA A 122 9.46 -7.70 8.18
CA ALA A 122 9.62 -9.13 8.34
C ALA A 122 8.29 -9.87 8.50
N ARG A 123 7.35 -9.31 9.28
CA ARG A 123 5.99 -9.86 9.41
C ARG A 123 5.24 -9.85 8.09
N LEU A 124 5.32 -8.74 7.36
CA LEU A 124 4.71 -8.63 6.04
C LEU A 124 5.26 -9.73 5.12
N GLU A 125 6.59 -9.90 5.07
CA GLU A 125 7.23 -10.95 4.27
C GLU A 125 6.83 -12.37 4.69
N GLU A 126 6.66 -12.62 5.99
CA GLU A 126 6.13 -13.88 6.52
C GLU A 126 4.68 -14.11 6.08
N ASP A 127 3.81 -13.11 6.21
CA ASP A 127 2.41 -13.18 5.79
C ASP A 127 2.30 -13.41 4.27
N TRP A 128 3.14 -12.76 3.46
CA TRP A 128 3.21 -13.01 2.00
C TRP A 128 3.71 -14.42 1.70
N ALA A 129 4.73 -14.91 2.41
CA ALA A 129 5.23 -16.26 2.20
C ALA A 129 4.18 -17.32 2.57
N GLU A 130 3.41 -17.12 3.63
CA GLU A 130 2.31 -18.00 4.02
C GLU A 130 1.18 -17.97 2.98
N LEU A 131 0.74 -16.78 2.57
CA LEU A 131 -0.34 -16.61 1.60
C LEU A 131 -0.05 -17.27 0.24
N PHE A 132 1.22 -17.27 -0.18
CA PHE A 132 1.65 -17.84 -1.46
C PHE A 132 2.31 -19.22 -1.32
N ALA A 133 2.36 -19.81 -0.12
CA ALA A 133 2.98 -21.13 0.10
C ALA A 133 2.32 -22.23 -0.74
N ASP A 134 0.99 -22.15 -0.89
CA ASP A 134 0.18 -23.11 -1.65
C ASP A 134 -0.15 -22.62 -3.08
N PHE A 135 0.33 -21.43 -3.46
CA PHE A 135 0.08 -20.85 -4.77
C PHE A 135 1.19 -21.22 -5.76
N GLU A 136 0.99 -22.31 -6.51
CA GLU A 136 1.80 -22.56 -7.70
C GLU A 136 1.45 -21.51 -8.76
N LEU A 137 2.37 -20.58 -9.03
CA LEU A 137 2.33 -19.76 -10.24
C LEU A 137 2.39 -20.71 -11.44
N SER A 138 1.24 -21.17 -11.92
CA SER A 138 1.14 -21.91 -13.18
C SER A 138 1.78 -21.03 -14.25
N ASP A 139 2.81 -21.56 -14.90
CA ASP A 139 3.54 -20.90 -15.97
C ASP A 139 2.54 -20.55 -17.07
N CYS A 140 2.11 -19.28 -17.14
CA CYS A 140 1.37 -18.78 -18.28
C CYS A 140 2.39 -18.60 -19.39
N GLU A 141 2.80 -19.70 -20.02
CA GLU A 141 3.49 -19.68 -21.31
C GLU A 141 2.59 -18.91 -22.28
N GLU A 142 2.96 -17.66 -22.51
CA GLU A 142 2.39 -16.79 -23.53
C GLU A 142 2.69 -17.47 -24.87
N ASP A 143 1.65 -18.02 -25.52
CA ASP A 143 1.69 -18.49 -26.91
C ASP A 143 2.15 -17.31 -27.79
N ASN A 144 3.46 -17.15 -27.93
CA ASN A 144 4.10 -16.29 -28.90
C ASN A 144 3.87 -16.92 -30.28
N GLN A 145 2.66 -16.77 -30.80
CA GLN A 145 2.39 -16.98 -32.22
C GLN A 145 3.13 -15.87 -32.96
N GLU A 146 4.34 -16.21 -33.40
CA GLU A 146 5.07 -15.50 -34.44
C GLU A 146 4.13 -15.36 -35.64
N GLU A 147 3.52 -14.19 -35.83
CA GLU A 147 2.96 -13.82 -37.12
C GLU A 147 4.16 -13.66 -38.07
N GLU A 148 4.40 -14.69 -38.87
CA GLU A 148 5.36 -14.64 -39.97
C GLU A 148 5.01 -13.45 -40.88
N GLU A 149 5.89 -12.45 -40.90
CA GLU A 149 5.92 -11.41 -41.90
C GLU A 149 6.16 -12.06 -43.28
N GLU A 150 5.10 -12.22 -44.07
CA GLU A 150 5.21 -12.45 -45.52
C GLU A 150 5.80 -11.18 -46.16
N GLU A 151 7.13 -11.10 -46.16
CA GLU A 151 7.93 -10.11 -46.87
C GLU A 151 7.88 -10.40 -48.39
N ASP A 152 6.88 -9.86 -49.08
CA ASP A 152 6.83 -9.81 -50.55
C ASP A 152 7.95 -8.88 -51.08
N THR A 153 9.15 -9.44 -51.18
CA THR A 153 10.33 -8.79 -51.75
C THR A 153 10.30 -8.84 -53.28
N GLY A 154 9.39 -8.07 -53.86
CA GLY A 154 9.28 -7.83 -55.31
C GLY A 154 9.76 -6.44 -55.73
N ILE A 155 11.02 -6.09 -55.46
CA ILE A 155 11.62 -4.84 -55.94
C ILE A 155 11.65 -4.85 -57.49
N GLN A 156 11.24 -3.75 -58.14
CA GLN A 156 12.01 -2.98 -59.15
C GLN A 156 11.23 -1.73 -59.61
N LEU A 157 11.55 -0.60 -58.96
CA LEU A 157 11.43 0.73 -59.56
C LEU A 157 12.41 0.83 -60.73
N LYS A 158 12.02 1.45 -61.85
CA LYS A 158 12.79 2.47 -62.60
C LYS A 158 11.89 3.31 -63.53
N PRO A 159 12.30 4.53 -63.90
CA PRO A 159 11.46 5.73 -63.88
C PRO A 159 11.28 6.42 -65.26
N THR A 160 10.57 7.56 -65.25
CA THR A 160 10.46 8.62 -66.31
C THR A 160 9.52 8.27 -67.48
N ALA A 161 8.76 9.17 -68.12
CA ALA A 161 8.82 10.62 -68.26
C ALA A 161 7.43 11.17 -68.71
N ASP A 162 7.25 12.48 -68.49
CA ASP A 162 6.62 13.48 -69.38
C ASP A 162 5.19 13.34 -69.97
N GLU A 163 4.42 14.38 -69.66
CA GLU A 163 3.61 15.24 -70.53
C GLU A 163 2.51 14.72 -71.51
N HIS A 164 1.50 15.59 -71.58
CA HIS A 164 0.60 15.90 -72.70
C HIS A 164 -0.72 15.12 -72.91
N HIS A 165 -1.80 15.88 -72.70
CA HIS A 165 -3.00 16.05 -73.56
C HIS A 165 -3.70 14.80 -74.09
N SER A 166 -5.00 14.67 -73.76
CA SER A 166 -6.04 15.06 -74.72
C SER A 166 -7.39 15.31 -74.06
#